data_AF-A0A7K4HA50-F1
#
_entry.id   AF-A0A7K4HA50-F1
#
_cell.length_a   1.000
_cell.length_b   1.000
_cell.length_c   1.000
_cell.angle_alpha   90.00
_cell.angle_beta   90.00
_cell.angle_gamma   90.00
#
_symmetry.space_group_name_H-M   'P 1'
#
loop_
_entity.id
_entity.type
_entity.pdbx_description
1 polymer ?
#
loop_
_entity_poly.entity_id
_entity_poly.type
_entity_poly.pdbx_seq_one_letter_code
_entity_poly.pdbx_strand_id
1 'polypeptide(L)' 'MEEDKILSIEKTEGRRRCPSCSEENKNMIHESTDKNRIISDYPRVYGKKYRCGRCGQEWKEN' A
#
# COMPACT_ATOMS: atom_id res chain seq x y z
N MET A 1 -5.25 12.48 17.48
CA MET A 1 -4.74 12.43 16.10
C MET A 1 -5.25 11.13 15.53
N GLU A 2 -6.18 11.17 14.59
CA GLU A 2 -6.81 9.94 14.06
C GLU A 2 -5.74 9.08 13.40
N GLU A 3 -5.46 7.93 14.00
CA GLU A 3 -4.61 6.91 13.40
C GLU A 3 -5.35 6.37 12.19
N ASP A 4 -5.00 6.91 11.01
CA ASP A 4 -5.45 6.41 9.72
C ASP A 4 -4.98 4.95 9.62
N LYS A 5 -5.90 4.02 9.97
CA LYS A 5 -5.65 2.58 10.04
C LYS A 5 -5.50 2.03 8.63
N ILE A 6 -4.38 2.33 7.99
CA ILE A 6 -3.99 1.76 6.70
C ILE A 6 -3.76 0.26 6.92
N LEU A 7 -4.47 -0.54 6.14
CA LEU A 7 -4.46 -1.99 6.25
C LEU A 7 -3.05 -2.53 5.92
N SER A 8 -2.50 -3.38 6.79
CA SER A 8 -1.14 -3.91 6.63
C SER A 8 -1.22 -5.37 6.17
N ILE A 9 -0.65 -5.70 5.01
CA ILE A 9 -0.62 -7.07 4.48
C ILE A 9 0.82 -7.56 4.32
N GLU A 10 0.99 -8.87 4.33
CA GLU A 10 2.22 -9.54 3.92
C GLU A 10 2.44 -9.33 2.42
N LYS A 11 3.71 -9.20 1.99
CA LYS A 11 4.04 -9.20 0.56
C LYS A 11 3.49 -10.45 -0.11
N THR A 12 2.56 -10.26 -1.04
CA THR A 12 2.03 -11.35 -1.83
C THR A 12 3.00 -11.64 -2.98
N GLU A 13 3.47 -12.88 -3.10
CA GLU A 13 4.27 -13.30 -4.25
C GLU A 13 3.39 -13.36 -5.51
N GLY A 14 3.81 -12.68 -6.59
CA GLY A 14 3.11 -12.68 -7.87
C GLY A 14 2.39 -11.36 -8.20
N ARG A 15 1.23 -11.45 -8.87
CA ARG A 15 0.47 -10.28 -9.33
C ARG A 15 -0.26 -9.64 -8.15
N ARG A 16 0.02 -8.36 -7.88
CA ARG A 16 -0.61 -7.60 -6.80
C ARG A 16 -2.14 -7.58 -6.96
N ARG A 17 -2.84 -7.90 -5.88
CA ARG A 17 -4.31 -7.90 -5.80
C ARG A 17 -4.79 -7.03 -4.66
N CYS A 18 -5.91 -6.35 -4.85
CA CYS A 18 -6.54 -5.61 -3.78
C CYS A 18 -7.03 -6.59 -2.68
N PRO A 19 -6.68 -6.37 -1.40
CA PRO A 19 -7.11 -7.26 -0.32
C PRO A 19 -8.61 -7.17 -0.01
N SER A 20 -9.30 -6.12 -0.47
CA SER A 20 -10.74 -5.92 -0.22
C SER A 20 -11.63 -6.44 -1.36
N CYS A 21 -11.34 -6.06 -2.61
CA CYS A 21 -12.17 -6.43 -3.77
C CYS A 21 -11.50 -7.40 -4.75
N SER A 22 -10.29 -7.88 -4.43
CA SER A 22 -9.50 -8.78 -5.28
C SER A 22 -9.20 -8.26 -6.69
N GLU A 23 -9.27 -6.94 -6.89
CA GLU A 23 -8.88 -6.32 -8.16
C GLU A 23 -7.42 -6.62 -8.48
N GLU A 24 -7.17 -7.16 -9.67
CA GLU A 24 -5.84 -7.57 -10.11
C GLU A 24 -5.32 -6.73 -11.29
N ASN A 25 -6.16 -5.84 -11.83
CA ASN A 25 -5.74 -4.92 -12.87
C ASN A 25 -4.73 -3.91 -12.30
N LYS A 26 -3.48 -4.00 -12.74
CA LYS A 26 -2.39 -3.11 -12.31
C LYS A 26 -2.71 -1.63 -12.53
N ASN A 27 -3.45 -1.29 -13.59
CA ASN A 27 -3.84 0.10 -13.87
C ASN A 27 -4.82 0.67 -12.83
N MET A 28 -5.49 -0.20 -12.08
CA MET A 28 -6.41 0.16 -10.99
C MET A 28 -5.71 0.16 -9.62
N ILE A 29 -4.43 -0.16 -9.53
CA ILE A 29 -3.69 -0.18 -8.25
C ILE A 29 -2.62 0.91 -8.31
N HIS A 30 -2.89 2.02 -7.63
CA HIS A 30 -1.98 3.16 -7.57
C HIS A 30 -0.96 2.97 -6.45
N GLU A 31 0.32 2.96 -6.80
CA GLU A 31 1.43 2.97 -5.83
C GLU A 31 1.77 4.42 -5.44
N SER A 32 2.03 4.66 -4.16
CA SER A 32 2.45 5.96 -3.65
C SER A 32 3.40 5.80 -2.47
N THR A 33 4.19 6.83 -2.19
CA THR A 33 5.13 6.84 -1.08
C THR A 33 4.40 7.15 0.23
N ASP A 34 4.57 6.29 1.24
CA ASP A 34 4.04 6.47 2.58
C ASP A 34 5.04 7.25 3.44
N LYS A 35 4.85 8.58 3.52
CA LYS A 35 5.73 9.46 4.29
C LYS A 35 5.64 9.25 5.80
N ASN A 36 4.61 8.55 6.27
CA ASN A 36 4.42 8.21 7.68
C ASN A 36 5.28 7.02 8.13
N ARG A 37 5.79 6.22 7.19
CA ARG A 37 6.66 5.07 7.47
C ARG A 37 8.05 5.33 6.93
N ILE A 38 9.00 5.57 7.81
CA ILE A 38 10.42 5.67 7.47
C ILE A 38 11.02 4.26 7.61
N ILE A 39 11.52 3.70 6.50
CA ILE A 39 12.22 2.41 6.48
C ILE A 39 13.69 2.60 6.87
N SER A 40 14.30 3.69 6.40
CA SER A 40 15.68 4.07 6.73
C SER A 40 15.76 5.58 6.87
N ASP A 41 16.45 6.07 7.89
CA ASP A 41 16.63 7.51 8.10
C ASP A 41 17.78 8.07 7.25
N TYR A 42 18.82 7.26 6.98
CA TYR A 42 19.97 7.66 6.17
C TYR A 42 20.56 6.50 5.33
N PRO A 43 20.38 6.48 3.99
CA PRO A 43 19.61 7.44 3.18
C PRO A 43 18.12 7.36 3.49
N ARG A 44 17.40 8.50 3.40
CA ARG A 44 15.98 8.56 3.77
C ARG A 44 15.12 7.76 2.79
N VAL A 45 14.63 6.61 3.24
CA VAL A 45 13.75 5.72 2.48
C VAL A 45 12.40 5.65 3.19
N TYR A 46 11.34 5.98 2.45
CA TYR A 46 9.97 5.86 2.93
C TYR A 46 9.33 4.54 2.48
N GLY A 47 8.32 4.10 3.22
CA GLY A 47 7.48 2.97 2.87
C GLY A 47 6.68 3.21 1.59
N LYS A 48 6.13 2.12 1.06
CA LYS A 48 5.17 2.17 -0.04
C LYS A 48 3.77 1.92 0.49
N LYS A 49 2.80 2.62 -0.07
CA LYS A 49 1.38 2.35 0.08
C LYS A 49 0.71 2.17 -1.27
N TYR A 50 -0.39 1.44 -1.25
CA TYR A 50 -1.19 1.08 -2.40
C TYR A 50 -2.61 1.54 -2.19
N ARG A 51 -3.25 1.99 -3.27
CA ARG A 51 -4.67 2.36 -3.29
C ARG A 51 -5.37 1.68 -4.46
N CYS A 52 -6.48 1.02 -4.18
CA CYS A 52 -7.34 0.46 -5.21
C CYS A 52 -8.26 1.55 -5.78
N GLY A 53 -8.21 1.76 -7.10
CA GLY A 53 -9.10 2.66 -7.83
C GLY A 53 -10.54 2.14 -7.98
N ARG A 54 -10.80 0.87 -7.66
CA ARG A 54 -12.15 0.27 -7.72
C ARG A 54 -12.93 0.41 -6.42
N CYS A 55 -12.36 -0.01 -5.29
CA CYS A 55 -13.04 0.04 -3.98
C CYS A 55 -12.52 1.15 -3.06
N GLY A 56 -11.43 1.82 -3.43
CA GLY A 56 -10.83 2.87 -2.61
C GLY A 56 -9.93 2.37 -1.48
N GLN A 57 -9.86 1.07 -1.23
CA GLN A 57 -9.04 0.49 -0.15
C GLN A 57 -7.58 0.94 -0.27
N GLU A 58 -7.04 1.43 0.84
CA GLU A 58 -5.61 1.69 1.01
C GLU A 58 -4.97 0.58 1.85
N TRP A 59 -3.79 0.12 1.42
CA TRP A 59 -3.01 -0.86 2.16
C TRP A 59 -1.52 -0.65 1.97
N LYS A 60 -0.73 -1.22 2.88
CA LYS A 60 0.73 -1.28 2.80
C LYS A 60 1.17 -2.73 2.84
N GLU A 61 2.24 -3.01 2.10
CA GLU A 61 2.90 -4.32 2.12
C GLU A 61 4.08 -4.25 3.10
N ASN A 62 4.18 -5.22 4.02
CA ASN A 62 5.30 -5.36 4.96
C ASN A 62 6.50 -6.09 4.33
#